data_AF-A0A5C2SPJ3-F1
#
_entry.id   AF-A0A5C2SPJ3-F1
#
_cell.length_a   1.000
_cell.length_b   1.000
_cell.length_c   1.000
_cell.angle_alpha   90.00
_cell.angle_beta   90.00
_cell.angle_gamma   90.00
#
_symmetry.space_group_name_H-M   'P 1'
#
loop_
_entity.id
_entity.type
_entity.pdbx_description
1 polymer ?
#
loop_
_entity_poly.entity_id
_entity_poly.type
_entity_poly.pdbx_seq_one_letter_code
_entity_poly.pdbx_strand_id
1 'polypeptide(L)'
;MSAVPVALYQIFFSDGKPFNVHAASCSLLSDMIRSRFIGREHGLMVRECEFEDLACRQTTSKLRKTREELIGFTSSRPANLVVVINTHADPMDGGLLYGHNKTTSLDSVCDHMFGHRFPFHHFKKSVLFVVCCGGLAKHGLTEIQRASTKFDVVFAFGASMLDPILAISQFATSIVDFYIIGQEDLWRAIPLSLKQEIMKHTSIYVGSNGQVQRACDASWRRRPNGEDVRCCRQVAKYMGTDRSGRIKFRCCVPTHHGSRTFFVTPFPSVSGVRRFLGRRGGPRYMVSLCQ
;
A
#
# COMPACT_ATOMS: atom_id res chain seq x y z
N MET A 1 19.51 17.81 -14.70
CA MET A 1 18.05 18.09 -14.71
C MET A 1 17.61 18.33 -13.28
N SER A 2 16.95 19.45 -12.97
CA SER A 2 16.43 19.70 -11.61
C SER A 2 15.29 18.71 -11.32
N ALA A 3 15.33 18.00 -10.19
CA ALA A 3 14.26 17.09 -9.83
C ALA A 3 13.00 17.88 -9.49
N VAL A 4 11.84 17.34 -9.86
CA VAL A 4 10.54 17.91 -9.50
C VAL A 4 10.47 17.99 -7.97
N PRO A 5 10.10 19.14 -7.38
CA PRO A 5 9.94 19.27 -5.94
C PRO A 5 8.97 18.23 -5.37
N VAL A 6 9.17 17.84 -4.11
CA VAL A 6 8.31 16.86 -3.42
C VAL A 6 7.85 17.42 -2.09
N ALA A 7 6.55 17.31 -1.83
CA ALA A 7 5.96 17.46 -0.51
C ALA A 7 5.66 16.08 0.07
N LEU A 8 6.33 15.71 1.16
CA LEU A 8 6.03 14.54 1.97
C LEU A 8 5.24 14.99 3.20
N TYR A 9 4.00 14.54 3.30
CA TYR A 9 3.14 14.79 4.45
C TYR A 9 2.73 13.48 5.12
N GLN A 10 3.18 13.27 6.35
CA GLN A 10 2.93 12.05 7.10
C GLN A 10 2.11 12.38 8.34
N ILE A 11 1.04 11.63 8.55
CA ILE A 11 0.26 11.67 9.78
C ILE A 11 0.30 10.29 10.42
N PHE A 12 0.57 10.24 11.73
CA PHE A 12 0.69 8.98 12.42
C PHE A 12 0.09 9.01 13.82
N PHE A 13 -0.52 7.88 14.18
CA PHE A 13 -1.13 7.71 15.49
C PHE A 13 -0.05 7.52 16.58
N SER A 14 -0.31 8.07 17.75
CA SER A 14 0.49 7.87 18.95
C SER A 14 -0.37 7.33 20.08
N ASP A 15 0.10 6.24 20.67
CA ASP A 15 -0.53 5.59 21.82
C ASP A 15 0.20 5.88 23.14
N GLY A 16 1.09 6.88 23.13
CA GLY A 16 1.87 7.29 24.31
C GLY A 16 2.95 6.30 24.75
N LYS A 17 3.25 5.26 23.95
CA LYS A 17 4.29 4.28 24.29
C LYS A 17 5.70 4.83 24.05
N PRO A 18 6.72 4.34 24.80
CA PRO A 18 8.11 4.75 24.61
C PRO A 18 8.65 4.49 23.20
N PHE A 19 8.19 3.40 22.56
CA PHE A 19 8.48 3.11 21.17
C PHE A 19 7.21 3.18 20.33
N ASN A 20 7.18 4.13 19.40
CA ASN A 20 6.10 4.28 18.43
C ASN A 20 6.55 3.76 17.06
N VAL A 21 6.02 2.59 16.68
CA VAL A 21 6.32 1.94 15.39
C VAL A 21 5.87 2.78 14.20
N HIS A 22 4.77 3.54 14.34
CA HIS A 22 4.27 4.41 13.29
C HIS A 22 5.24 5.57 13.06
N ALA A 23 5.69 6.23 14.13
CA ALA A 23 6.70 7.29 14.07
C ALA A 23 8.00 6.77 13.43
N ALA A 24 8.52 5.63 13.91
CA ALA A 24 9.75 5.03 13.38
C ALA A 24 9.65 4.72 11.87
N SER A 25 8.51 4.16 11.43
CA SER A 25 8.29 3.90 10.00
C SER A 25 8.18 5.17 9.16
N CYS A 26 7.58 6.25 9.69
CA CYS A 26 7.55 7.55 9.01
C CYS A 26 8.95 8.18 8.89
N SER A 27 9.78 8.05 9.93
CA SER A 27 11.17 8.52 9.89
C SER A 27 11.98 7.83 8.79
N LEU A 28 11.80 6.51 8.58
CA LEU A 28 12.47 5.79 7.48
C LEU A 28 12.18 6.39 6.10
N LEU A 29 10.93 6.78 5.84
CA LEU A 29 10.59 7.43 4.57
C LEU A 29 11.16 8.84 4.47
N SER A 30 11.09 9.60 5.57
CA SER A 30 11.66 10.95 5.67
C SER A 30 13.17 10.94 5.43
N ASP A 31 13.91 10.02 6.05
CA ASP A 31 15.36 9.92 5.90
C ASP A 31 15.75 9.49 4.48
N MET A 32 15.02 8.51 3.92
CA MET A 32 15.21 8.09 2.54
C MET A 32 15.01 9.27 1.59
N ILE A 33 13.90 10.01 1.69
CA ILE A 33 13.65 11.11 0.75
C ILE A 33 14.63 12.27 0.95
N ARG A 34 14.99 12.60 2.20
CA ARG A 34 16.01 13.63 2.48
C ARG A 34 17.35 13.28 1.85
N SER A 35 17.77 12.01 1.91
CA SER A 35 19.00 11.54 1.27
C SER A 35 19.00 11.77 -0.26
N ARG A 36 17.82 11.72 -0.89
CA ARG A 36 17.66 12.01 -2.33
C ARG A 36 17.65 13.51 -2.64
N PHE A 37 17.57 14.39 -1.65
CA PHE A 37 17.49 15.84 -1.82
C PHE A 37 18.68 16.62 -1.22
N ILE A 38 19.77 15.94 -0.85
CA ILE A 38 21.03 16.58 -0.44
C ILE A 38 21.52 17.52 -1.55
N GLY A 39 21.81 18.78 -1.19
CA GLY A 39 22.20 19.86 -2.11
C GLY A 39 21.04 20.50 -2.88
N ARG A 40 19.79 20.08 -2.63
CA ARG A 40 18.57 20.63 -3.23
C ARG A 40 17.40 20.65 -2.23
N GLU A 41 17.70 20.94 -0.98
CA GLU A 41 16.80 20.85 0.17
C GLU A 41 15.57 21.74 0.00
N HIS A 42 15.72 22.89 -0.67
CA HIS A 42 14.62 23.79 -1.03
C HIS A 42 13.55 23.14 -1.92
N GLY A 43 13.86 22.02 -2.59
CA GLY A 43 12.93 21.22 -3.38
C GLY A 43 12.15 20.18 -2.59
N LEU A 44 12.39 20.05 -1.28
CA LEU A 44 11.72 19.06 -0.43
C LEU A 44 11.02 19.74 0.75
N MET A 45 9.70 19.54 0.84
CA MET A 45 8.93 19.85 2.04
C MET A 45 8.62 18.55 2.77
N VAL A 46 9.05 18.42 4.03
CA VAL A 46 8.67 17.29 4.89
C VAL A 46 7.84 17.83 6.05
N ARG A 47 6.65 17.25 6.25
CA ARG A 47 5.77 17.52 7.38
C ARG A 47 5.32 16.22 8.03
N GLU A 48 5.44 16.18 9.33
CA GLU A 48 5.06 15.05 10.18
C GLU A 48 4.08 15.57 11.22
N CYS A 49 2.96 14.89 11.36
CA CYS A 49 1.91 15.22 12.32
C CYS A 49 1.60 13.98 13.15
N GLU A 50 2.10 13.97 14.37
CA GLU A 50 1.66 13.03 15.40
C GLU A 50 0.25 13.40 15.87
N PHE A 51 -0.60 12.40 16.12
CA PHE A 51 -1.91 12.61 16.73
C PHE A 51 -2.29 11.50 17.72
N GLU A 52 -3.00 11.89 18.77
CA GLU A 52 -3.74 10.97 19.66
C GLU A 52 -5.25 11.05 19.41
N ASP A 53 -5.75 12.25 19.05
CA ASP A 53 -7.11 12.51 18.61
C ASP A 53 -7.07 13.62 17.52
N LEU A 54 -7.57 13.29 16.33
CA LEU A 54 -7.60 14.19 15.17
C LEU A 54 -8.61 15.33 15.33
N ALA A 55 -9.62 15.20 16.20
CA ALA A 55 -10.57 16.28 16.49
C ALA A 55 -10.05 17.27 17.53
N CYS A 56 -8.93 16.99 18.21
CA CYS A 56 -8.45 17.89 19.24
C CYS A 56 -7.99 19.22 18.61
N ARG A 57 -8.29 20.35 19.28
CA ARG A 57 -8.06 21.70 18.73
C ARG A 57 -6.61 21.95 18.34
N GLN A 58 -5.67 21.37 19.09
CA GLN A 58 -4.25 21.48 18.81
C GLN A 58 -3.87 20.78 17.51
N THR A 59 -4.31 19.53 17.32
CA THR A 59 -4.11 18.77 16.07
C THR A 59 -4.77 19.48 14.91
N THR A 60 -6.04 19.87 15.01
CA THR A 60 -6.76 20.58 13.94
C THR A 60 -6.04 21.88 13.53
N SER A 61 -5.50 22.64 14.48
CA SER A 61 -4.71 23.85 14.18
C SER A 61 -3.43 23.52 13.40
N LYS A 62 -2.71 22.46 13.80
CA LYS A 62 -1.52 21.96 13.08
C LYS A 62 -1.88 21.51 11.67
N LEU A 63 -2.95 20.71 11.50
CA LEU A 63 -3.42 20.23 10.19
C LEU A 63 -3.74 21.41 9.26
N ARG A 64 -4.46 22.43 9.76
CA ARG A 64 -4.76 23.65 8.98
C ARG A 64 -3.50 24.38 8.55
N LYS A 65 -2.54 24.58 9.45
CA LYS A 65 -1.25 25.21 9.13
C LYS A 65 -0.49 24.41 8.07
N THR A 66 -0.39 23.10 8.22
CA THR A 66 0.27 22.22 7.25
C THR A 66 -0.41 22.28 5.87
N ARG A 67 -1.74 22.34 5.83
CA ARG A 67 -2.50 22.50 4.58
C ARG A 67 -2.15 23.81 3.87
N GLU A 68 -2.11 24.92 4.59
CA GLU A 68 -1.73 26.24 4.04
C GLU A 68 -0.29 26.21 3.48
N GLU A 69 0.64 25.56 4.18
CA GLU A 69 2.02 25.38 3.73
C GLU A 69 2.12 24.51 2.47
N LEU A 70 1.35 23.41 2.39
CA LEU A 70 1.31 22.55 1.20
C LEU A 70 0.77 23.30 -0.02
N ILE A 71 -0.28 24.10 0.16
CA ILE A 71 -0.82 24.97 -0.89
C ILE A 71 0.26 25.96 -1.34
N GLY A 72 0.89 26.67 -0.40
CA GLY A 72 1.96 27.62 -0.71
C GLY A 72 3.14 26.99 -1.44
N PHE A 73 3.50 25.75 -1.10
CA PHE A 73 4.61 25.02 -1.73
C PHE A 73 4.37 24.73 -3.21
N THR A 74 3.14 24.39 -3.60
CA THR A 74 2.77 24.10 -4.99
C THR A 74 2.31 25.33 -5.78
N SER A 75 2.03 26.46 -5.12
CA SER A 75 1.57 27.69 -5.78
C SER A 75 2.60 28.30 -6.72
N SER A 76 3.90 28.15 -6.42
CA SER A 76 4.98 28.77 -7.21
C SER A 76 5.59 27.85 -8.27
N ARG A 77 5.36 26.53 -8.18
CA ARG A 77 5.90 25.52 -9.09
C ARG A 77 5.17 24.19 -8.95
N PRO A 78 5.04 23.41 -10.04
CA PRO A 78 4.51 22.05 -9.95
C PRO A 78 5.37 21.19 -9.02
N ALA A 79 4.72 20.50 -8.07
CA ALA A 79 5.36 19.59 -7.13
C ALA A 79 4.68 18.21 -7.16
N ASN A 80 5.35 17.18 -6.67
CA ASN A 80 4.72 15.91 -6.34
C ASN A 80 4.29 15.91 -4.87
N LEU A 81 3.20 15.21 -4.57
CA LEU A 81 2.67 15.03 -3.22
C LEU A 81 2.75 13.55 -2.82
N VAL A 82 3.34 13.28 -1.67
CA VAL A 82 3.34 11.98 -1.02
C VAL A 82 2.68 12.14 0.34
N VAL A 83 1.60 11.40 0.57
CA VAL A 83 0.86 11.40 1.82
C VAL A 83 0.94 10.02 2.45
N VAL A 84 1.20 9.97 3.74
CA VAL A 84 1.15 8.73 4.52
C VAL A 84 0.19 8.92 5.68
N ILE A 85 -0.82 8.05 5.76
CA ILE A 85 -1.69 7.90 6.92
C ILE A 85 -1.28 6.60 7.59
N ASN A 86 -0.69 6.69 8.79
CA ASN A 86 -0.19 5.54 9.53
C ASN A 86 -0.94 5.39 10.84
N THR A 87 -1.89 4.47 10.88
CA THR A 87 -2.83 4.34 11.99
C THR A 87 -3.34 2.89 12.10
N HIS A 88 -4.24 2.62 13.03
CA HIS A 88 -4.97 1.36 13.09
C HIS A 88 -6.31 1.47 12.36
N ALA A 89 -6.86 0.34 11.92
CA ALA A 89 -8.23 0.25 11.44
C ALA A 89 -9.00 -0.76 12.29
N ASP A 90 -10.31 -0.55 12.44
CA ASP A 90 -11.18 -1.52 13.07
C ASP A 90 -11.24 -2.80 12.22
N PRO A 91 -11.05 -4.00 12.80
CA PRO A 91 -11.18 -5.25 12.07
C PRO A 91 -12.62 -5.59 11.62
N MET A 92 -13.64 -4.99 12.22
CA MET A 92 -15.05 -5.30 11.99
C MET A 92 -15.66 -4.45 10.87
N ASP A 93 -15.37 -3.15 10.85
CA ASP A 93 -15.95 -2.21 9.88
C ASP A 93 -14.92 -1.52 8.97
N GLY A 94 -13.62 -1.63 9.28
CA GLY A 94 -12.54 -1.02 8.51
C GLY A 94 -12.30 0.47 8.76
N GLY A 95 -13.02 1.08 9.69
CA GLY A 95 -12.85 2.49 10.07
C GLY A 95 -11.46 2.77 10.63
N LEU A 96 -10.85 3.86 10.21
CA LEU A 96 -9.53 4.29 10.66
C LEU A 96 -9.60 4.92 12.04
N LEU A 97 -8.66 4.55 12.91
CA LEU A 97 -8.52 5.13 14.23
C LEU A 97 -8.25 6.63 14.10
N TYR A 98 -9.16 7.39 14.70
CA TYR A 98 -9.27 8.84 14.62
C TYR A 98 -8.97 9.50 15.98
N GLY A 99 -9.24 8.78 17.06
CA GLY A 99 -8.90 9.16 18.42
C GLY A 99 -9.02 7.98 19.36
N HIS A 100 -8.86 8.19 20.67
CA HIS A 100 -9.00 7.11 21.65
C HIS A 100 -10.38 6.43 21.53
N ASN A 101 -10.39 5.15 21.11
CA ASN A 101 -11.59 4.34 20.82
C ASN A 101 -12.59 4.98 19.83
N LYS A 102 -12.12 5.87 18.95
CA LYS A 102 -12.94 6.48 17.91
C LYS A 102 -12.40 6.08 16.55
N THR A 103 -13.25 5.53 15.70
CA THR A 103 -12.94 5.20 14.31
C THR A 103 -13.74 6.09 13.37
N THR A 104 -13.25 6.31 12.16
CA THR A 104 -13.96 7.07 11.12
C THR A 104 -13.55 6.62 9.73
N SER A 105 -14.23 7.11 8.70
CA SER A 105 -13.90 6.79 7.31
C SER A 105 -12.59 7.45 6.86
N LEU A 106 -11.90 6.84 5.90
CA LEU A 106 -10.76 7.43 5.20
C LEU A 106 -11.12 8.80 4.60
N ASP A 107 -12.34 8.96 4.07
CA ASP A 107 -12.82 10.24 3.55
C ASP A 107 -12.82 11.33 4.63
N SER A 108 -13.32 11.01 5.83
CA SER A 108 -13.35 11.94 6.96
C SER A 108 -11.94 12.32 7.45
N VAL A 109 -11.00 11.37 7.46
CA VAL A 109 -9.58 11.65 7.77
C VAL A 109 -8.98 12.57 6.70
N CYS A 110 -9.17 12.26 5.42
CA CYS A 110 -8.70 13.09 4.32
C CYS A 110 -9.30 14.50 4.36
N ASP A 111 -10.59 14.63 4.67
CA ASP A 111 -11.26 15.93 4.79
C ASP A 111 -10.74 16.73 6.00
N HIS A 112 -10.35 16.08 7.10
CA HIS A 112 -9.68 16.76 8.22
C HIS A 112 -8.28 17.26 7.83
N MET A 113 -7.50 16.44 7.12
CA MET A 113 -6.16 16.82 6.66
C MET A 113 -6.20 17.95 5.63
N PHE A 114 -7.00 17.79 4.58
CA PHE A 114 -6.94 18.61 3.38
C PHE A 114 -8.12 19.58 3.22
N GLY A 115 -9.26 19.28 3.85
CA GLY A 115 -10.50 20.04 3.68
C GLY A 115 -11.11 19.85 2.29
N HIS A 116 -12.33 20.38 2.12
CA HIS A 116 -13.11 20.12 0.91
C HIS A 116 -12.56 20.77 -0.38
N ARG A 117 -11.66 21.76 -0.27
CA ARG A 117 -11.17 22.56 -1.42
C ARG A 117 -9.66 22.45 -1.66
N PHE A 118 -9.03 21.37 -1.19
CA PHE A 118 -7.61 21.20 -1.43
C PHE A 118 -7.32 20.99 -2.92
N PRO A 119 -6.38 21.75 -3.51
CA PRO A 119 -6.13 21.72 -4.95
C PRO A 119 -5.21 20.55 -5.34
N PHE A 120 -5.69 19.30 -5.21
CA PHE A 120 -4.91 18.12 -5.59
C PHE A 120 -4.37 18.18 -7.03
N HIS A 121 -5.14 18.77 -7.95
CA HIS A 121 -4.78 18.97 -9.35
C HIS A 121 -3.59 19.91 -9.60
N HIS A 122 -3.14 20.69 -8.61
CA HIS A 122 -1.92 21.49 -8.72
C HIS A 122 -0.64 20.64 -8.59
N PHE A 123 -0.75 19.43 -8.02
CA PHE A 123 0.36 18.50 -7.92
C PHE A 123 0.48 17.68 -9.21
N LYS A 124 1.72 17.48 -9.67
CA LYS A 124 2.02 16.70 -10.88
C LYS A 124 1.73 15.21 -10.70
N LYS A 125 2.06 14.68 -9.52
CA LYS A 125 1.71 13.34 -9.07
C LYS A 125 1.33 13.42 -7.59
N SER A 126 0.34 12.66 -7.19
CA SER A 126 -0.18 12.59 -5.82
C SER A 126 -0.38 11.13 -5.43
N VAL A 127 0.29 10.72 -4.34
CA VAL A 127 0.22 9.36 -3.83
C VAL A 127 -0.19 9.38 -2.37
N LEU A 128 -1.15 8.53 -2.03
CA LEU A 128 -1.57 8.27 -0.66
C LEU A 128 -1.20 6.84 -0.27
N PHE A 129 -0.47 6.68 0.83
CA PHE A 129 -0.28 5.39 1.49
C PHE A 129 -1.15 5.35 2.75
N VAL A 130 -2.09 4.42 2.80
CA VAL A 130 -2.87 4.12 4.01
C VAL A 130 -2.26 2.88 4.65
N VAL A 131 -1.35 3.11 5.59
CA VAL A 131 -0.63 2.07 6.34
C VAL A 131 -1.42 1.79 7.60
N CYS A 132 -2.26 0.76 7.55
CA CYS A 132 -3.03 0.30 8.70
C CYS A 132 -3.13 -1.21 8.77
N CYS A 133 -3.19 -1.73 9.99
CA CYS A 133 -3.63 -3.10 10.28
C CYS A 133 -5.13 -3.11 10.60
N GLY A 134 -5.76 -4.30 10.61
CA GLY A 134 -7.18 -4.47 10.89
C GLY A 134 -8.00 -4.84 9.66
N GLY A 135 -8.89 -3.93 9.22
CA GLY A 135 -9.97 -4.27 8.28
C GLY A 135 -10.16 -3.37 7.06
N LEU A 136 -9.46 -2.23 6.91
CA LEU A 136 -9.77 -1.25 5.85
C LEU A 136 -9.86 -1.87 4.46
N ALA A 137 -8.86 -2.65 4.04
CA ALA A 137 -8.87 -3.22 2.69
C ALA A 137 -9.95 -4.29 2.46
N LYS A 138 -10.54 -4.83 3.53
CA LYS A 138 -11.61 -5.83 3.48
C LYS A 138 -13.00 -5.17 3.50
N HIS A 139 -13.15 -4.07 4.24
CA HIS A 139 -14.45 -3.45 4.52
C HIS A 139 -14.63 -2.07 3.85
N GLY A 140 -13.54 -1.35 3.60
CA GLY A 140 -13.50 0.02 3.06
C GLY A 140 -12.95 0.12 1.62
N LEU A 141 -13.17 -0.89 0.76
CA LEU A 141 -12.72 -0.82 -0.65
C LEU A 141 -13.29 0.37 -1.40
N THR A 142 -14.55 0.72 -1.14
CA THR A 142 -15.23 1.89 -1.72
C THR A 142 -14.59 3.21 -1.27
N GLU A 143 -14.03 3.26 -0.07
CA GLU A 143 -13.29 4.43 0.43
C GLU A 143 -11.94 4.58 -0.27
N ILE A 144 -11.21 3.48 -0.47
CA ILE A 144 -9.98 3.47 -1.28
C ILE A 144 -10.28 3.92 -2.71
N GLN A 145 -11.40 3.45 -3.27
CA GLN A 145 -11.85 3.82 -4.60
C GLN A 145 -12.15 5.33 -4.69
N ARG A 146 -12.91 5.89 -3.74
CA ARG A 146 -13.20 7.33 -3.67
C ARG A 146 -11.95 8.17 -3.45
N ALA A 147 -11.04 7.76 -2.57
CA ALA A 147 -9.77 8.45 -2.39
C ALA A 147 -8.94 8.47 -3.69
N SER A 148 -9.02 7.42 -4.51
CA SER A 148 -8.33 7.35 -5.81
C SER A 148 -8.93 8.19 -6.93
N THR A 149 -10.01 8.95 -6.65
CA THR A 149 -10.47 10.02 -7.53
C THR A 149 -9.90 11.38 -7.12
N LYS A 150 -9.35 11.50 -5.91
CA LYS A 150 -8.68 12.71 -5.40
C LYS A 150 -7.16 12.63 -5.60
N PHE A 151 -6.58 11.47 -5.31
CA PHE A 151 -5.16 11.16 -5.53
C PHE A 151 -4.98 10.37 -6.82
N ASP A 152 -3.87 10.55 -7.53
CA ASP A 152 -3.54 9.76 -8.72
C ASP A 152 -3.42 8.27 -8.37
N VAL A 153 -2.88 7.98 -7.18
CA VAL A 153 -2.70 6.63 -6.67
C VAL A 153 -2.93 6.56 -5.16
N VAL A 154 -3.66 5.54 -4.72
CA VAL A 154 -3.84 5.17 -3.32
C VAL A 154 -3.32 3.76 -3.10
N PHE A 155 -2.48 3.55 -2.10
CA PHE A 155 -2.01 2.25 -1.67
C PHE A 155 -2.56 1.91 -0.29
N ALA A 156 -3.15 0.73 -0.16
CA ALA A 156 -3.59 0.16 1.11
C ALA A 156 -3.13 -1.29 1.23
N PHE A 157 -3.10 -1.82 2.46
CA PHE A 157 -2.56 -3.15 2.74
C PHE A 157 -3.63 -4.07 3.32
N GLY A 158 -3.61 -5.34 2.90
CA GLY A 158 -4.65 -6.33 3.22
C GLY A 158 -4.41 -7.20 4.44
N ALA A 159 -3.27 -7.08 5.12
CA ALA A 159 -2.96 -7.92 6.27
C ALA A 159 -3.74 -7.46 7.51
N SER A 160 -4.29 -8.43 8.25
CA SER A 160 -4.95 -8.17 9.53
C SER A 160 -3.98 -7.61 10.57
N MET A 161 -2.72 -8.04 10.53
CA MET A 161 -1.60 -7.45 11.26
C MET A 161 -0.55 -7.06 10.23
N LEU A 162 -0.30 -5.77 10.08
CA LEU A 162 0.71 -5.22 9.19
C LEU A 162 1.86 -4.68 10.03
N ASP A 163 3.09 -5.01 9.67
CA ASP A 163 4.27 -4.29 10.16
C ASP A 163 4.47 -3.00 9.34
N PRO A 164 4.25 -1.80 9.94
CA PRO A 164 4.40 -0.53 9.23
C PRO A 164 5.84 -0.27 8.76
N ILE A 165 6.84 -0.73 9.52
CA ILE A 165 8.25 -0.59 9.15
C ILE A 165 8.53 -1.39 7.87
N LEU A 166 8.04 -2.63 7.79
CA LEU A 166 8.18 -3.45 6.60
C LEU A 166 7.44 -2.83 5.40
N ALA A 167 6.20 -2.37 5.58
CA ALA A 167 5.41 -1.74 4.52
C ALA A 167 6.09 -0.48 3.97
N ILE A 168 6.57 0.41 4.84
CA ILE A 168 7.24 1.63 4.40
C ILE A 168 8.60 1.31 3.78
N SER A 169 9.48 0.59 4.48
CA SER A 169 10.87 0.36 4.05
C SER A 169 11.00 -0.47 2.79
N GLN A 170 10.11 -1.43 2.56
CA GLN A 170 10.20 -2.35 1.42
C GLN A 170 9.33 -1.93 0.24
N PHE A 171 8.18 -1.28 0.49
CA PHE A 171 7.24 -0.92 -0.57
C PHE A 171 7.13 0.58 -0.80
N ALA A 172 6.75 1.36 0.22
CA ALA A 172 6.47 2.80 0.03
C ALA A 172 7.71 3.57 -0.43
N THR A 173 8.88 3.32 0.18
CA THR A 173 10.16 3.91 -0.25
C THR A 173 10.48 3.60 -1.71
N SER A 174 10.22 2.37 -2.17
CA SER A 174 10.50 1.93 -3.55
C SER A 174 9.54 2.60 -4.53
N ILE A 175 8.26 2.73 -4.18
CA ILE A 175 7.29 3.51 -4.97
C ILE A 175 7.73 4.97 -5.04
N VAL A 176 8.13 5.59 -3.93
CA VAL A 176 8.60 6.98 -3.96
C VAL A 176 9.85 7.12 -4.82
N ASP A 177 10.81 6.20 -4.72
CA ASP A 177 12.05 6.26 -5.50
C ASP A 177 11.80 6.11 -7.01
N PHE A 178 10.99 5.11 -7.44
CA PHE A 178 10.75 4.87 -8.86
C PHE A 178 9.66 5.77 -9.46
N TYR A 179 8.48 5.86 -8.82
CA TYR A 179 7.33 6.56 -9.37
C TYR A 179 7.38 8.07 -9.15
N ILE A 180 7.76 8.52 -7.96
CA ILE A 180 7.77 9.95 -7.60
C ILE A 180 9.10 10.59 -8.00
N ILE A 181 10.23 10.06 -7.58
CA ILE A 181 11.54 10.68 -7.85
C ILE A 181 12.03 10.30 -9.24
N GLY A 182 11.99 9.01 -9.57
CA GLY A 182 12.39 8.46 -10.88
C GLY A 182 11.41 8.75 -12.01
N GLN A 183 10.22 9.25 -11.69
CA GLN A 183 9.18 9.64 -12.66
C GLN A 183 8.70 8.49 -13.57
N GLU A 184 8.94 7.23 -13.19
CA GLU A 184 8.46 6.05 -13.92
C GLU A 184 6.92 6.03 -14.02
N ASP A 185 6.43 5.23 -14.96
CA ASP A 185 5.01 4.87 -15.00
C ASP A 185 4.63 4.04 -13.76
N LEU A 186 3.41 4.23 -13.25
CA LEU A 186 2.91 3.54 -12.07
C LEU A 186 3.06 2.02 -12.20
N TRP A 187 2.69 1.48 -13.35
CA TRP A 187 2.67 0.04 -13.59
C TRP A 187 4.04 -0.55 -13.91
N ARG A 188 5.05 0.30 -14.16
CA ARG A 188 6.47 -0.08 -14.16
C ARG A 188 7.07 -0.03 -12.76
N ALA A 189 6.70 0.96 -11.96
CA ALA A 189 7.17 1.12 -10.59
C ALA A 189 6.64 0.01 -9.65
N ILE A 190 5.38 -0.40 -9.78
CA ILE A 190 4.79 -1.45 -8.93
C ILE A 190 5.60 -2.74 -8.93
N PRO A 191 5.91 -3.40 -10.07
CA PRO A 191 6.70 -4.62 -10.09
C PRO A 191 8.06 -4.50 -9.39
N LEU A 192 8.70 -3.33 -9.44
CA LEU A 192 9.99 -3.06 -8.79
C LEU A 192 9.85 -2.93 -7.27
N SER A 193 8.67 -2.55 -6.79
CA SER A 193 8.35 -2.37 -5.36
C SER A 193 7.75 -3.62 -4.72
N LEU A 194 7.22 -4.57 -5.48
CA LEU A 194 6.67 -5.84 -4.95
C LEU A 194 7.80 -6.79 -4.53
N LYS A 195 8.42 -6.53 -3.38
CA LYS A 195 9.44 -7.42 -2.80
C LYS A 195 8.81 -8.65 -2.14
N GLN A 196 9.53 -9.77 -2.11
CA GLN A 196 8.95 -11.05 -1.67
C GLN A 196 8.57 -11.02 -0.17
N GLU A 197 9.32 -10.29 0.64
CA GLU A 197 9.16 -10.15 2.08
C GLU A 197 7.80 -9.55 2.43
N ILE A 198 7.44 -8.44 1.79
CA ILE A 198 6.13 -7.79 2.00
C ILE A 198 5.00 -8.59 1.37
N MET A 199 5.20 -9.15 0.17
CA MET A 199 4.15 -9.86 -0.57
C MET A 199 3.77 -11.22 0.03
N LYS A 200 4.68 -11.85 0.78
CA LYS A 200 4.36 -13.03 1.59
C LYS A 200 3.43 -12.70 2.76
N HIS A 201 3.48 -11.47 3.24
CA HIS A 201 2.79 -11.03 4.43
C HIS A 201 1.43 -10.38 4.14
N THR A 202 1.36 -9.56 3.08
CA THR A 202 0.17 -8.76 2.76
C THR A 202 -0.08 -8.69 1.25
N SER A 203 -1.35 -8.64 0.87
CA SER A 203 -1.72 -8.15 -0.47
C SER A 203 -1.80 -6.64 -0.46
N ILE A 204 -1.44 -6.01 -1.58
CA ILE A 204 -1.44 -4.56 -1.73
C ILE A 204 -2.62 -4.17 -2.62
N TYR A 205 -3.43 -3.23 -2.16
CA TYR A 205 -4.53 -2.65 -2.90
C TYR A 205 -4.07 -1.33 -3.49
N VAL A 206 -4.31 -1.16 -4.78
CA VAL A 206 -3.88 -0.03 -5.60
C VAL A 206 -5.15 0.62 -6.16
N GLY A 207 -5.57 1.72 -5.56
CA GLY A 207 -6.58 2.61 -6.11
C GLY A 207 -5.96 3.55 -7.14
N SER A 208 -6.53 3.65 -8.33
CA SER A 208 -6.15 4.65 -9.34
C SER A 208 -7.30 4.88 -10.29
N ASN A 209 -7.60 6.15 -10.61
CA ASN A 209 -8.69 6.55 -11.51
C ASN A 209 -10.05 5.95 -11.13
N GLY A 210 -10.36 5.92 -9.83
CA GLY A 210 -11.62 5.36 -9.34
C GLY A 210 -11.74 3.84 -9.51
N GLN A 211 -10.65 3.12 -9.74
CA GLN A 211 -10.62 1.65 -9.77
C GLN A 211 -9.66 1.12 -8.71
N VAL A 212 -10.02 0.01 -8.07
CA VAL A 212 -9.15 -0.66 -7.11
C VAL A 212 -8.66 -1.99 -7.69
N GLN A 213 -7.35 -2.19 -7.63
CA GLN A 213 -6.68 -3.41 -8.05
C GLN A 213 -5.93 -4.03 -6.89
N ARG A 214 -5.99 -5.35 -6.79
CA ARG A 214 -5.28 -6.11 -5.77
C ARG A 214 -4.06 -6.79 -6.38
N ALA A 215 -2.89 -6.49 -5.83
CA ALA A 215 -1.65 -7.21 -6.06
C ALA A 215 -1.43 -8.23 -4.93
N CYS A 216 -1.22 -9.50 -5.27
CA CYS A 216 -0.91 -10.55 -4.29
C CYS A 216 0.20 -11.49 -4.76
N ASP A 217 0.83 -12.22 -3.82
CA ASP A 217 1.78 -13.28 -4.16
C ASP A 217 1.09 -14.36 -5.00
N ALA A 218 1.75 -14.75 -6.09
CA ALA A 218 1.29 -15.77 -7.02
C ALA A 218 2.41 -16.78 -7.32
N SER A 219 3.19 -17.12 -6.28
CA SER A 219 4.32 -18.02 -6.37
C SER A 219 3.92 -19.39 -6.91
N TRP A 220 4.70 -19.88 -7.89
CA TRP A 220 4.46 -21.17 -8.56
C TRP A 220 4.36 -22.36 -7.60
N ARG A 221 5.10 -22.32 -6.49
CA ARG A 221 5.24 -23.45 -5.56
C ARG A 221 4.09 -23.56 -4.55
N ARG A 222 3.31 -22.51 -4.35
CA ARG A 222 2.31 -22.47 -3.27
C ARG A 222 0.99 -21.88 -3.72
N ARG A 223 1.04 -20.77 -4.45
CA ARG A 223 -0.13 -19.97 -4.84
C ARG A 223 -0.15 -19.62 -6.33
N PRO A 224 -0.08 -20.59 -7.25
CA PRO A 224 0.06 -20.29 -8.68
C PRO A 224 -1.08 -19.45 -9.27
N ASN A 225 -2.24 -19.40 -8.62
CA ASN A 225 -3.39 -18.58 -9.02
C ASN A 225 -3.82 -17.58 -7.91
N GLY A 226 -2.88 -17.18 -7.03
CA GLY A 226 -3.14 -16.23 -5.93
C GLY A 226 -3.67 -16.85 -4.64
N GLU A 227 -4.04 -18.13 -4.66
CA GLU A 227 -4.57 -18.86 -3.50
C GLU A 227 -3.74 -20.10 -3.16
N ASP A 228 -3.70 -20.47 -1.88
CA ASP A 228 -3.01 -21.69 -1.43
C ASP A 228 -3.62 -22.93 -2.10
N VAL A 229 -2.80 -23.71 -2.79
CA VAL A 229 -3.23 -25.02 -3.29
C VAL A 229 -3.42 -25.97 -2.10
N ARG A 230 -4.68 -26.37 -1.88
CA ARG A 230 -5.06 -27.23 -0.76
C ARG A 230 -5.67 -28.54 -1.23
N CYS A 231 -5.42 -29.60 -0.47
CA CYS A 231 -6.07 -30.90 -0.60
C CYS A 231 -6.36 -31.44 0.80
N CYS A 232 -7.55 -31.99 1.05
CA CYS A 232 -7.97 -32.43 2.38
C CYS A 232 -7.77 -31.33 3.45
N ARG A 233 -8.11 -30.07 3.11
CA ARG A 233 -7.94 -28.85 3.94
C ARG A 233 -6.50 -28.46 4.30
N GLN A 234 -5.50 -29.26 3.94
CA GLN A 234 -4.07 -28.96 4.15
C GLN A 234 -3.42 -28.36 2.91
N VAL A 235 -2.39 -27.53 3.09
CA VAL A 235 -1.58 -27.00 1.99
C VAL A 235 -0.82 -28.16 1.34
N ALA A 236 -0.96 -28.30 0.03
CA ALA A 236 -0.34 -29.39 -0.71
C ALA A 236 1.16 -29.13 -0.93
N LYS A 237 1.96 -30.20 -0.95
CA LYS A 237 3.40 -30.13 -1.19
C LYS A 237 3.68 -30.00 -2.68
N TYR A 238 4.45 -29.00 -3.07
CA TYR A 238 4.96 -28.86 -4.43
C TYR A 238 5.89 -30.02 -4.80
N MET A 239 5.64 -30.65 -5.94
CA MET A 239 6.44 -31.77 -6.46
C MET A 239 7.24 -31.42 -7.71
N GLY A 240 6.82 -30.42 -8.48
CA GLY A 240 7.48 -30.05 -9.73
C GLY A 240 6.54 -29.34 -10.69
N THR A 241 7.07 -28.87 -11.81
CA THR A 241 6.28 -28.34 -12.93
C THR A 241 6.64 -29.13 -14.17
N ASP A 242 5.65 -29.62 -14.90
CA ASP A 242 5.87 -30.41 -16.11
C ASP A 242 6.24 -29.54 -17.33
N ARG A 243 6.51 -30.19 -18.47
CA ARG A 243 6.85 -29.51 -19.73
C ARG A 243 5.69 -28.69 -20.29
N SER A 244 4.44 -29.08 -20.00
CA SER A 244 3.23 -28.34 -20.38
C SER A 244 2.95 -27.11 -19.50
N GLY A 245 3.74 -26.92 -18.43
CA GLY A 245 3.54 -25.82 -17.48
C GLY A 245 2.54 -26.11 -16.36
N ARG A 246 1.97 -27.33 -16.31
CA ARG A 246 1.12 -27.77 -15.19
C ARG A 246 1.97 -28.06 -13.98
N ILE A 247 1.45 -27.72 -12.81
CA ILE A 247 2.17 -27.80 -11.56
C ILE A 247 1.68 -29.02 -10.80
N LYS A 248 2.61 -29.92 -10.46
CA LYS A 248 2.32 -31.16 -9.74
C LYS A 248 2.38 -30.91 -8.24
N PHE A 249 1.30 -31.27 -7.54
CA PHE A 249 1.18 -31.18 -6.09
C PHE A 249 0.88 -32.55 -5.47
N ARG A 250 1.29 -32.74 -4.22
CA ARG A 250 1.01 -33.94 -3.43
C ARG A 250 0.24 -33.58 -2.16
N CYS A 251 -0.86 -34.29 -1.90
CA CYS A 251 -1.57 -34.25 -0.64
C CYS A 251 -0.70 -34.85 0.48
N CYS A 252 -0.61 -34.12 1.60
CA CYS A 252 0.17 -34.53 2.77
C CYS A 252 -0.64 -35.39 3.76
N VAL A 253 -1.96 -35.51 3.59
CA VAL A 253 -2.83 -36.24 4.52
C VAL A 253 -2.65 -37.76 4.38
N PRO A 254 -2.31 -38.49 5.45
CA PRO A 254 -2.14 -39.94 5.42
C PRO A 254 -3.41 -40.73 5.09
N THR A 255 -4.59 -40.18 5.33
CA THR A 255 -5.89 -40.81 5.07
C THR A 255 -6.52 -40.39 3.74
N HIS A 256 -5.76 -39.75 2.85
CA HIS A 256 -6.27 -39.34 1.53
C HIS A 256 -6.73 -40.55 0.69
N HIS A 257 -7.96 -40.49 0.19
CA HIS A 257 -8.53 -41.51 -0.71
C HIS A 257 -8.07 -41.29 -2.16
N GLY A 258 -7.47 -42.33 -2.77
CA GLY A 258 -7.05 -42.31 -4.17
C GLY A 258 -5.67 -41.70 -4.42
N SER A 259 -5.45 -41.17 -5.63
CA SER A 259 -4.16 -40.58 -6.02
C SER A 259 -3.88 -39.32 -5.22
N ARG A 260 -2.87 -39.38 -4.35
CA ARG A 260 -2.38 -38.21 -3.60
C ARG A 260 -1.74 -37.15 -4.47
N THR A 261 -1.50 -37.43 -5.74
CA THR A 261 -0.87 -36.49 -6.66
C THR A 261 -1.88 -35.95 -7.64
N PHE A 262 -1.87 -34.64 -7.83
CA PHE A 262 -2.76 -33.93 -8.74
C PHE A 262 -2.03 -32.76 -9.39
N PHE A 263 -2.63 -32.21 -10.46
CA PHE A 263 -2.05 -31.13 -11.24
C PHE A 263 -2.90 -29.87 -11.13
N VAL A 264 -2.24 -28.71 -11.06
CA VAL A 264 -2.87 -27.39 -11.11
C VAL A 264 -2.36 -26.67 -12.35
N THR A 265 -3.30 -26.17 -13.16
CA THR A 265 -2.98 -25.33 -14.31
C THR A 265 -2.89 -23.88 -13.84
N PRO A 266 -1.74 -23.20 -14.01
CA PRO A 266 -1.66 -21.76 -13.77
C PRO A 266 -2.54 -21.04 -14.80
N PHE A 267 -3.41 -20.14 -14.35
CA PHE A 267 -4.25 -19.39 -15.29
C PHE A 267 -3.40 -18.35 -16.04
N PRO A 268 -3.48 -18.28 -17.38
CA PRO A 268 -2.84 -17.20 -18.14
C PRO A 268 -3.65 -15.90 -18.02
N SER A 269 -4.98 -16.01 -17.95
CA SER A 269 -5.94 -14.93 -17.71
C SER A 269 -7.22 -15.54 -17.14
N VAL A 270 -7.67 -15.06 -15.98
CA VAL A 270 -9.01 -15.36 -15.43
C VAL A 270 -9.86 -14.11 -15.64
N SER A 271 -11.18 -14.25 -15.77
CA SER A 271 -12.08 -13.10 -15.69
C SER A 271 -11.79 -12.29 -14.43
N GLY A 272 -11.60 -10.97 -14.55
CA GLY A 272 -11.21 -10.08 -13.45
C GLY A 272 -9.71 -10.03 -13.13
N VAL A 273 -8.87 -10.91 -13.69
CA VAL A 273 -7.41 -10.81 -13.56
C VAL A 273 -6.84 -9.98 -14.70
N ARG A 274 -6.17 -8.88 -14.36
CA ARG A 274 -5.62 -7.95 -15.33
C ARG A 274 -4.29 -8.43 -15.89
N ARG A 275 -3.42 -9.01 -15.05
CA ARG A 275 -2.12 -9.57 -15.45
C ARG A 275 -1.42 -10.36 -14.34
N PHE A 276 -0.42 -11.14 -14.74
CA PHE A 276 0.62 -11.67 -13.86
C PHE A 276 1.94 -10.92 -14.11
N LEU A 277 2.67 -10.64 -13.03
CA LEU A 277 4.00 -10.01 -13.05
C LEU A 277 5.05 -11.02 -12.58
N GLY A 278 6.29 -10.91 -13.06
CA GLY A 278 7.40 -11.78 -12.67
C GLY A 278 7.65 -12.97 -13.61
N ARG A 279 8.53 -13.90 -13.21
CA ARG A 279 9.03 -14.99 -14.08
C ARG A 279 8.80 -16.38 -13.48
N ARG A 280 8.80 -17.41 -14.35
CA ARG A 280 8.81 -18.81 -13.92
C ARG A 280 10.10 -19.09 -13.13
N GLY A 281 9.96 -19.67 -11.93
CA GLY A 281 11.10 -19.95 -11.03
C GLY A 281 11.58 -18.78 -10.17
N GLY A 282 11.08 -17.56 -10.40
CA GLY A 282 11.31 -16.38 -9.55
C GLY A 282 10.05 -15.92 -8.82
N PRO A 283 10.10 -14.76 -8.15
CA PRO A 283 8.92 -14.11 -7.61
C PRO A 283 7.90 -13.85 -8.74
N ARG A 284 6.62 -14.15 -8.46
CA ARG A 284 5.50 -13.95 -9.38
C ARG A 284 4.34 -13.38 -8.59
N TYR A 285 3.67 -12.40 -9.17
CA TYR A 285 2.55 -11.69 -8.55
C TYR A 285 1.34 -11.69 -9.47
N MET A 286 0.15 -11.69 -8.90
CA MET A 286 -1.10 -11.55 -9.63
C MET A 286 -1.68 -10.16 -9.35
N VAL A 287 -2.15 -9.48 -10.39
CA VAL A 287 -2.87 -8.21 -10.29
C VAL A 287 -4.27 -8.41 -10.84
N SER A 288 -5.28 -8.29 -9.96
CA SER A 288 -6.69 -8.46 -10.28
C SER A 288 -7.49 -7.20 -9.96
N LEU A 289 -8.58 -6.97 -10.67
CA LEU A 289 -9.56 -5.94 -10.31
C LEU A 289 -10.33 -6.39 -9.07
N CYS A 290 -10.56 -5.48 -8.14
CA CYS A 290 -11.53 -5.67 -7.08
C CYS A 290 -12.91 -5.31 -7.64
N GLN A 291 -13.87 -6.22 -7.49
CA GLN A 291 -15.28 -5.96 -7.70
C GLN A 291 -15.91 -5.54 -6.38
#